data_AF-A0A951XVP6-F1
#
_entry.id   AF-A0A951XVP6-F1
#
_cell.length_a   1.000
_cell.length_b   1.000
_cell.length_c   1.000
_cell.angle_alpha   90.00
_cell.angle_beta   90.00
_cell.angle_gamma   90.00
#
_symmetry.space_group_name_H-M   'P 1'
#
loop_
_entity.id
_entity.type
_entity.pdbx_description
1 polymer ?
#
loop_
_entity_poly.entity_id
_entity_poly.type
_entity_poly.pdbx_seq_one_letter_code
_entity_poly.pdbx_strand_id
1 'polypeptide(L)' 'MARNTLNSIIDAATFAVMLTMIATRLLIRFVLPPGSGERRSLWDYTGNDWGDVHFWLAVAWRRLTVSSAPR' A
#
# COMPACT_ATOMS: atom_id res chain seq x y z
N MET A 1 14.38 16.06 -16.94
CA MET A 1 13.51 16.66 -15.90
C MET A 1 14.38 17.35 -14.86
N ALA A 2 13.96 18.50 -14.33
CA ALA A 2 14.63 19.10 -13.17
C ALA A 2 14.49 18.17 -11.96
N ARG A 3 15.52 18.07 -11.12
CA ARG A 3 15.50 17.24 -9.89
C ARG A 3 14.28 17.54 -9.01
N ASN A 4 13.86 18.81 -8.96
CA ASN A 4 12.68 19.23 -8.20
C ASN A 4 11.37 18.60 -8.70
N THR A 5 11.20 18.48 -10.02
CA THR A 5 10.02 17.83 -10.62
C THR A 5 10.01 16.34 -10.32
N LEU A 6 11.16 15.67 -10.40
CA LEU A 6 11.26 14.24 -10.07
C LEU A 6 10.93 13.98 -8.60
N ASN A 7 11.47 14.78 -7.69
CA ASN A 7 11.17 14.65 -6.25
C ASN A 7 9.68 14.88 -5.97
N SER A 8 9.07 15.90 -6.59
CA SER A 8 7.63 16.17 -6.45
C SER A 8 6.76 14.98 -6.89
N ILE A 9 7.16 14.29 -7.97
CA ILE A 9 6.47 13.08 -8.44
C ILE A 9 6.64 11.91 -7.45
N ILE A 10 7.86 11.71 -6.92
CA ILE A 10 8.14 10.65 -5.95
C ILE A 10 7.35 10.89 -4.65
N ASP A 11 7.24 12.14 -4.20
CA ASP A 11 6.46 12.49 -3.00
C ASP A 11 4.97 12.25 -3.21
N ALA A 12 4.42 12.64 -4.36
CA ALA A 12 3.03 12.36 -4.72
C ALA A 12 2.75 10.84 -4.80
N ALA A 13 3.67 10.07 -5.40
CA ALA A 13 3.57 8.61 -5.46
C ALA A 13 3.64 7.97 -4.06
N THR A 14 4.56 8.46 -3.22
CA THR A 14 4.71 8.03 -1.82
C THR A 14 3.42 8.27 -1.03
N PHE A 15 2.81 9.44 -1.19
CA PHE A 15 1.54 9.78 -0.55
C PHE A 15 0.40 8.87 -1.03
N ALA A 16 0.30 8.62 -2.33
CA ALA A 16 -0.72 7.72 -2.89
C ALA A 16 -0.59 6.29 -2.36
N VAL A 17 0.64 5.75 -2.30
CA VAL A 17 0.89 4.40 -1.74
C VAL A 17 0.50 4.34 -0.26
N MET A 18 0.79 5.39 0.51
CA MET A 18 0.40 5.48 1.92
C MET A 18 -1.12 5.42 2.09
N LEU A 19 -1.89 6.15 1.27
CA LEU A 19 -3.35 6.10 1.30
C LEU A 19 -3.88 4.70 0.95
N THR A 20 -3.30 4.04 -0.06
CA THR A 20 -3.67 2.67 -0.43
C THR A 20 -3.37 1.67 0.69
N MET A 21 -2.27 1.84 1.42
CA MET A 21 -1.97 1.03 2.60
C MET A 21 -3.02 1.20 3.70
N ILE A 22 -3.46 2.43 3.97
CA ILE A 22 -4.54 2.69 4.94
C ILE A 22 -5.83 2.00 4.46
N ALA A 23 -6.19 2.17 3.19
CA ALA A 23 -7.40 1.59 2.61
C ALA A 23 -7.40 0.05 2.70
N THR A 24 -6.29 -0.60 2.33
CA THR A 24 -6.17 -2.07 2.41
C THR A 24 -6.30 -2.58 3.85
N ARG A 25 -5.79 -1.86 4.85
CA ARG A 25 -5.96 -2.26 6.25
C ARG A 25 -7.39 -2.10 6.75
N LEU A 26 -8.09 -1.05 6.32
CA LEU A 26 -9.51 -0.87 6.60
C LEU A 26 -10.34 -1.97 5.91
N LEU A 27 -10.02 -2.30 4.67
CA LEU A 27 -10.65 -3.37 3.89
C LEU A 27 -10.51 -4.71 4.61
N ILE A 28 -9.30 -5.11 5.01
CA ILE A 28 -9.08 -6.36 5.75
C ILE A 28 -9.83 -6.33 7.10
N ARG A 29 -9.83 -5.20 7.82
CA ARG A 29 -10.48 -5.12 9.13
C ARG A 29 -12.00 -5.23 9.06
N PHE A 30 -12.64 -4.59 8.07
CA PHE A 30 -14.08 -4.41 8.03
C PHE A 30 -14.79 -5.26 6.99
N VAL A 31 -14.16 -5.52 5.84
CA VAL A 31 -14.74 -6.32 4.74
C VAL A 31 -14.36 -7.78 4.87
N LEU A 32 -13.10 -8.07 5.22
CA LEU A 32 -12.57 -9.43 5.34
C LEU A 32 -12.04 -9.72 6.77
N PRO A 33 -12.87 -9.52 7.81
CA PRO A 33 -12.40 -9.59 9.18
C PRO A 33 -11.79 -10.96 9.52
N PRO A 34 -10.73 -10.98 10.34
CA PRO A 34 -10.07 -12.21 10.73
C PRO A 34 -11.05 -13.17 11.40
N GLY A 35 -10.98 -14.45 11.05
CA GLY A 35 -11.89 -15.49 11.54
C GLY A 35 -13.08 -15.80 10.62
N SER A 36 -13.28 -15.08 9.51
CA SER A 36 -14.29 -15.46 8.50
C SER A 36 -13.92 -16.70 7.67
N GLY A 37 -12.67 -17.18 7.78
CA GLY A 37 -12.09 -18.22 6.92
C GLY A 37 -12.00 -17.80 5.45
N GLU A 38 -11.60 -18.73 4.57
CA GLU A 38 -11.57 -18.52 3.11
C GLU A 38 -12.95 -18.29 2.49
N ARG A 39 -14.05 -18.44 3.26
CA ARG A 39 -15.42 -18.24 2.78
C ARG A 39 -15.73 -16.83 2.32
N ARG A 40 -14.92 -15.83 2.72
CA ARG A 40 -15.11 -14.44 2.32
C ARG A 40 -13.90 -13.97 1.54
N SER A 41 -14.14 -13.58 0.29
CA SER A 41 -13.16 -12.98 -0.60
C SER A 41 -13.69 -11.67 -1.17
N LEU A 42 -12.78 -10.81 -1.59
CA LEU A 42 -13.07 -9.62 -2.36
C LEU A 42 -12.13 -9.61 -3.57
N TRP A 43 -12.70 -9.55 -4.77
CA TRP A 43 -11.95 -9.70 -6.03
C TRP A 43 -11.15 -11.00 -6.07
N ASP A 44 -11.76 -12.09 -5.61
CA ASP A 44 -11.15 -13.43 -5.49
C ASP A 44 -9.97 -13.52 -4.50
N TYR A 45 -9.72 -12.47 -3.73
CA TYR A 45 -8.64 -12.40 -2.73
C TYR A 45 -9.21 -12.53 -1.32
N THR A 46 -8.62 -13.42 -0.53
CA THR A 46 -8.92 -13.56 0.90
C THR A 46 -8.26 -12.46 1.72
N GLY A 47 -8.58 -12.39 3.02
CA GLY A 47 -7.90 -11.48 3.93
C GLY A 47 -6.38 -11.70 4.00
N ASN A 48 -5.91 -12.93 3.76
CA ASN A 48 -4.47 -13.24 3.70
C ASN A 48 -3.83 -12.66 2.44
N ASP A 49 -4.47 -12.85 1.28
CA ASP A 49 -3.96 -12.32 0.00
C ASP A 49 -3.91 -10.79 0.00
N TRP A 50 -4.93 -10.14 0.58
CA TRP A 50 -4.90 -8.69 0.82
C TRP A 50 -3.80 -8.26 1.79
N GLY A 51 -3.44 -9.13 2.75
CA GLY A 51 -2.29 -8.96 3.62
C GLY A 51 -0.97 -8.96 2.85
N ASP A 52 -0.81 -9.86 1.88
CA ASP A 52 0.37 -9.91 1.02
C ASP A 52 0.47 -8.67 0.12
N VAL A 53 -0.67 -8.21 -0.45
CA VAL A 53 -0.74 -6.95 -1.19
C VAL A 53 -0.31 -5.77 -0.29
N HIS A 54 -0.84 -5.69 0.93
CA HIS A 54 -0.46 -4.65 1.89
C HIS A 54 1.04 -4.69 2.24
N PHE A 55 1.62 -5.88 2.40
CA PHE A 55 3.04 -6.07 2.66
C PHE A 55 3.90 -5.52 1.50
N TRP A 56 3.60 -5.88 0.26
CA TRP A 56 4.35 -5.37 -0.89
C TRP A 56 4.19 -3.86 -1.10
N LEU A 57 3.02 -3.30 -0.78
CA LEU A 57 2.84 -1.85 -0.74
C LEU A 57 3.75 -1.19 0.30
N ALA A 58 3.94 -1.79 1.49
CA ALA A 58 4.86 -1.28 2.50
C ALA A 58 6.32 -1.28 2.02
N VAL A 59 6.74 -2.33 1.32
CA VAL A 59 8.08 -2.43 0.72
C VAL A 59 8.27 -1.34 -0.35
N ALA A 60 7.29 -1.16 -1.24
CA ALA A 60 7.32 -0.12 -2.27
C ALA A 60 7.37 1.29 -1.66
N TRP A 61 6.55 1.55 -0.65
CA TRP A 61 6.53 2.82 0.08
C TRP A 61 7.89 3.12 0.72
N ARG A 62 8.49 2.13 1.39
CA ARG A 62 9.82 2.28 2.00
C ARG A 62 10.88 2.57 0.93
N ARG A 63 10.78 1.96 -0.25
CA ARG A 63 11.72 2.22 -1.34
C ARG A 63 11.58 3.65 -1.88
N LEU A 64 10.35 4.13 -2.09
CA LEU A 64 10.07 5.46 -2.61
C LEU A 64 10.53 6.56 -1.63
N THR A 65 10.23 6.43 -0.34
CA THR A 65 10.65 7.38 0.70
C THR A 65 12.17 7.53 0.80
N VAL A 66 12.92 6.43 0.67
CA VAL A 66 14.39 6.48 0.68
C VAL A 66 14.93 7.16 -0.59
N SER A 67 14.20 7.09 -1.71
CA SER A 67 14.61 7.70 -2.97
C SER A 67 14.41 9.22 -3.03
N SER A 68 13.52 9.80 -2.21
CA SER A 68 13.30 11.25 -2.13
C SER A 68 14.16 11.96 -1.06
N ALA A 69 14.93 11.22 -0.25
CA ALA A 69 15.78 11.81 0.77
C ALA A 69 16.88 12.72 0.16
N PRO A 70 17.06 13.96 0.65
CA PRO A 70 18.20 14.79 0.26
C PRO A 70 19.49 14.09 0.70
N ARG A 71 20.41 13.85 -0.24
CA ARG A 71 21.76 13.38 0.07
C ARG A 71 22.62 14.52 0.58
#